data_AF-A0A1Y4A0E3-F1
#
_entry.id   AF-A0A1Y4A0E3-F1
#
_cell.length_a   1.000
_cell.length_b   1.000
_cell.length_c   1.000
_cell.angle_alpha   90.00
_cell.angle_beta   90.00
_cell.angle_gamma   90.00
#
_symmetry.space_group_name_H-M   'P 1'
#
loop_
_entity.id
_entity.type
_entity.pdbx_description
1 polymer ?
#
loop_
_entity_poly.entity_id
_entity_poly.type
_entity_poly.pdbx_seq_one_letter_code
_entity_poly.pdbx_strand_id
1 'polypeptide(L)'
;MADWRTHAGVDIAAAAGTEVRAPASGVVVEVTEDVMLGTTVVIDHGGDLTTTCANLASVPTVEVGDEVTVGDIIGSVGNTAIAESALASHLHFSVEREGQSVDPMELLNG
;
A
#
# COMPACT_ATOMS: atom_id res chain seq x y z
N MET A 1 11.89 -3.25 25.83
CA MET A 1 10.67 -2.47 25.60
C MET A 1 10.25 -2.78 24.17
N ALA A 2 9.37 -3.77 24.00
CA ALA A 2 8.81 -4.11 22.69
C ALA A 2 7.65 -3.15 22.46
N ASP A 3 7.90 -2.11 21.67
CA ASP A 3 6.87 -1.24 21.13
C ASP A 3 6.13 -2.04 20.06
N TRP A 4 5.11 -2.81 20.47
CA TRP A 4 4.16 -3.42 19.55
C TRP A 4 3.23 -2.33 19.05
N ARG A 5 3.71 -1.57 18.06
CA ARG A 5 2.83 -0.84 17.17
C ARG A 5 2.02 -1.90 16.45
N THR A 6 0.72 -1.94 16.71
CA THR A 6 -0.23 -2.77 15.98
C THR A 6 0.05 -2.57 14.50
N HIS A 7 0.49 -3.63 13.83
CA HIS A 7 0.72 -3.64 12.39
C HIS A 7 -0.65 -3.37 11.75
N ALA A 8 -0.90 -2.11 11.36
CA ALA A 8 -2.20 -1.61 10.95
C ALA A 8 -2.56 -2.02 9.51
N GLY A 9 -1.99 -3.13 9.05
CA GLY A 9 -2.07 -3.63 7.68
C GLY A 9 -1.67 -5.11 7.62
N VAL A 10 -1.70 -5.66 6.42
CA VAL A 10 -1.32 -7.02 6.07
C VAL A 10 -0.08 -6.98 5.18
N ASP A 11 0.89 -7.85 5.50
CA ASP A 11 2.03 -8.10 4.62
C ASP A 11 1.70 -9.25 3.67
N ILE A 12 1.64 -8.93 2.38
CA ILE A 12 1.34 -9.88 1.32
C ILE A 12 2.66 -10.32 0.71
N ALA A 13 3.09 -11.55 1.03
CA ALA A 13 4.31 -12.13 0.49
C ALA A 13 4.27 -12.20 -1.04
N ALA A 14 5.21 -11.53 -1.70
CA ALA A 14 5.27 -11.41 -3.15
C ALA A 14 6.71 -11.13 -3.59
N ALA A 15 7.15 -11.73 -4.70
CA ALA A 15 8.50 -11.48 -5.20
C ALA A 15 8.67 -10.01 -5.61
N ALA A 16 9.88 -9.46 -5.42
CA ALA A 16 10.20 -8.14 -5.96
C ALA A 16 9.92 -8.07 -7.46
N GLY A 17 9.34 -6.95 -7.90
CA GLY A 17 8.86 -6.75 -9.27
C GLY A 17 7.46 -7.31 -9.56
N THR A 18 6.81 -8.00 -8.60
CA THR A 18 5.41 -8.39 -8.76
C THR A 18 4.54 -7.14 -8.89
N GLU A 19 3.69 -7.09 -9.90
CA GLU A 19 2.78 -5.95 -10.10
C GLU A 19 1.85 -5.77 -8.90
N VAL A 20 1.75 -4.52 -8.43
CA VAL A 20 0.79 -4.11 -7.41
C VAL A 20 -0.34 -3.39 -8.11
N ARG A 21 -1.58 -3.80 -7.82
CA ARG A 21 -2.78 -3.34 -8.50
C ARG A 21 -3.71 -2.62 -7.53
N ALA A 22 -4.45 -1.63 -8.03
CA ALA A 22 -5.44 -0.91 -7.25
C ALA A 22 -6.56 -1.89 -6.81
N PRO A 23 -6.86 -1.97 -5.51
CA PRO A 23 -7.86 -2.90 -4.97
C PRO A 23 -9.30 -2.44 -5.25
N ALA A 24 -9.49 -1.14 -5.46
CA ALA A 24 -10.76 -0.49 -5.74
C ALA A 24 -10.51 0.76 -6.59
N SER A 25 -11.55 1.26 -7.27
CA SER A 25 -11.46 2.53 -7.99
C SER A 25 -11.29 3.70 -7.02
N GLY A 26 -10.53 4.72 -7.39
CA GLY A 26 -10.26 5.86 -6.52
C GLY A 26 -9.33 6.88 -7.16
N VAL A 27 -8.83 7.80 -6.33
CA VAL A 27 -7.86 8.83 -6.72
C VAL A 27 -6.60 8.65 -5.91
N VAL A 28 -5.45 8.71 -6.54
CA VAL A 28 -4.16 8.70 -5.85
C VAL A 28 -4.01 10.02 -5.10
N VAL A 29 -3.99 9.98 -3.77
CA VAL A 29 -3.90 11.17 -2.92
C VAL A 29 -2.51 11.40 -2.37
N GLU A 30 -1.67 10.36 -2.33
CA GLU A 30 -0.30 10.45 -1.87
C GLU A 30 0.61 9.49 -2.62
N VAL A 31 1.79 9.98 -3.01
CA VAL A 31 2.91 9.18 -3.48
C VAL A 31 4.15 9.69 -2.76
N THR A 32 4.70 8.89 -1.84
CA THR A 32 5.85 9.26 -1.01
C THR A 32 6.97 8.25 -1.13
N GLU A 33 8.20 8.75 -1.05
CA GLU A 33 9.39 7.93 -0.87
C GLU A 33 9.89 8.15 0.56
N ASP A 34 9.56 7.23 1.45
CA ASP A 34 10.02 7.25 2.84
C ASP A 34 11.11 6.19 3.03
N VAL A 35 12.15 6.52 3.80
CA VAL A 35 13.26 5.57 4.02
C VAL A 35 12.81 4.37 4.87
N MET A 36 11.82 4.57 5.75
CA MET A 36 11.32 3.52 6.64
C MET A 36 10.28 2.62 5.95
N LEU A 37 9.29 3.22 5.29
CA LEU A 37 8.18 2.52 4.63
C LEU A 37 8.43 2.22 3.14
N GLY A 38 9.49 2.78 2.58
CA GLY A 38 9.77 2.69 1.16
C GLY A 38 8.86 3.58 0.33
N THR A 39 8.81 3.28 -0.97
CA THR A 39 7.85 3.92 -1.88
C THR A 39 6.44 3.50 -1.47
N THR A 40 5.59 4.50 -1.25
CA THR A 40 4.24 4.36 -0.72
C THR A 40 3.26 5.08 -1.63
N VAL A 41 2.14 4.43 -1.93
CA VAL A 41 1.00 4.99 -2.69
C VAL A 41 -0.24 4.89 -1.83
N VAL A 42 -0.97 6.01 -1.68
CA VAL A 42 -2.27 6.07 -1.00
C VAL A 42 -3.36 6.42 -1.99
N ILE A 43 -4.44 5.62 -1.99
CA ILE A 43 -5.61 5.80 -2.85
C ILE A 43 -6.81 6.14 -1.97
N ASP A 44 -7.51 7.22 -2.28
CA ASP A 44 -8.81 7.56 -1.72
C ASP A 44 -9.92 6.99 -2.61
N HIS A 45 -10.75 6.13 -2.03
CA HIS A 45 -11.87 5.48 -2.70
C HIS A 45 -13.20 6.22 -2.49
N GLY A 46 -13.18 7.35 -1.77
CA GLY A 46 -14.35 8.09 -1.32
C GLY A 46 -15.00 7.46 -0.08
N GLY A 47 -15.88 8.23 0.57
CA GLY A 47 -16.58 7.77 1.77
C GLY A 47 -15.65 7.49 2.95
N ASP A 48 -14.59 8.30 3.09
CA ASP A 48 -13.55 8.20 4.12
C ASP A 48 -12.81 6.86 4.11
N LEU A 49 -12.73 6.19 2.96
CA LEU A 49 -12.03 4.93 2.76
C LEU A 49 -10.74 5.15 1.96
N THR A 50 -9.60 4.84 2.55
CA THR A 50 -8.30 4.90 1.90
C THR A 50 -7.60 3.55 1.95
N THR A 51 -6.75 3.30 0.95
CA THR A 51 -5.81 2.17 0.97
C THR A 51 -4.39 2.65 0.77
N THR A 52 -3.47 2.03 1.49
CA THR A 52 -2.04 2.34 1.44
C THR A 52 -1.27 1.11 0.99
N CYS A 53 -0.46 1.27 -0.06
CA CYS A 53 0.46 0.27 -0.58
C CYS A 53 1.89 0.77 -0.36
N ALA A 54 2.64 0.13 0.53
CA ALA A 54 4.02 0.50 0.86
C ALA A 54 5.02 -0.62 0.53
N ASN A 55 6.31 -0.36 0.73
CA ASN A 55 7.42 -1.19 0.27
C ASN A 55 7.39 -1.46 -1.25
N LEU A 56 6.91 -0.49 -2.04
CA LEU A 56 6.91 -0.58 -3.50
C LEU A 56 8.33 -0.38 -4.06
N ALA A 57 8.56 -0.77 -5.30
CA ALA A 57 9.78 -0.41 -6.03
C ALA A 57 9.88 1.12 -6.18
N SER A 58 11.11 1.63 -6.31
CA SER A 58 11.42 3.07 -6.26
C SER A 58 10.65 3.95 -7.25
N VAL A 59 10.07 3.36 -8.29
CA VAL A 59 9.28 4.09 -9.29
C VAL A 59 7.86 3.51 -9.30
N PRO A 60 6.87 4.21 -8.73
CA PRO A 60 5.47 3.85 -8.89
C PRO A 60 5.02 4.16 -10.33
N THR A 61 3.91 3.57 -10.76
CA THR A 61 3.34 3.77 -12.12
C THR A 61 2.27 4.85 -12.16
N VAL A 62 2.03 5.53 -11.03
CA VAL A 62 1.00 6.55 -10.85
C VAL A 62 1.57 7.78 -10.14
N GLU A 63 0.91 8.91 -10.31
CA GLU A 63 1.19 10.18 -9.63
C GLU A 63 -0.02 10.70 -8.86
N VAL A 64 0.21 11.65 -7.93
CA VAL A 64 -0.87 12.25 -7.15
C VAL A 64 -1.86 12.95 -8.07
N GLY A 65 -3.14 12.63 -7.92
CA GLY A 65 -4.25 13.13 -8.74
C GLY A 65 -4.71 12.15 -9.82
N ASP A 66 -4.00 11.05 -10.04
CA ASP A 66 -4.43 10.02 -11.00
C ASP A 66 -5.71 9.32 -10.53
N GLU A 67 -6.66 9.17 -11.45
CA GLU A 67 -7.81 8.29 -11.27
C GLU A 67 -7.39 6.86 -11.62
N VAL A 68 -7.64 5.93 -10.69
CA VAL A 68 -7.37 4.49 -10.87
C VAL A 68 -8.66 3.70 -10.79
N THR A 69 -8.70 2.59 -11.51
CA THR A 69 -9.79 1.61 -11.47
C THR A 69 -9.29 0.27 -10.92
N VAL A 70 -10.21 -0.58 -10.48
CA VAL A 70 -9.88 -1.95 -10.03
C VAL A 70 -8.94 -2.65 -11.02
N GLY A 71 -7.81 -3.10 -10.50
CA GLY A 71 -6.84 -3.87 -11.28
C GLY A 71 -5.79 -3.04 -12.03
N ASP A 72 -5.90 -1.71 -12.05
CA ASP A 72 -4.87 -0.84 -12.62
C ASP A 72 -3.56 -0.99 -11.87
N ILE A 73 -2.44 -0.99 -12.60
CA ILE A 73 -1.11 -1.14 -12.00
C ILE A 73 -0.73 0.20 -11.37
N ILE A 74 -0.42 0.17 -10.07
CA ILE A 74 0.00 1.35 -9.29
C ILE A 74 1.48 1.31 -8.91
N GLY A 75 2.12 0.17 -9.11
CA GLY A 75 3.55 -0.02 -8.92
C GLY A 75 3.95 -1.48 -8.98
N SER A 76 5.08 -1.80 -8.38
CA SER A 76 5.51 -3.19 -8.19
C SER A 76 6.10 -3.36 -6.80
N VAL A 77 6.10 -4.58 -6.29
CA VAL A 77 6.69 -4.92 -5.00
C VAL A 77 8.19 -4.63 -5.03
N GLY A 78 8.68 -3.96 -3.99
CA GLY A 78 10.07 -3.57 -3.86
C GLY A 78 10.75 -4.16 -2.62
N ASN A 79 11.87 -3.53 -2.30
CA ASN A 79 12.65 -3.73 -1.09
C ASN A 79 13.15 -2.36 -0.59
N THR A 80 12.32 -1.33 -0.74
CA THR A 80 12.67 0.05 -0.45
C THR A 80 12.43 0.40 1.02
N ALA A 81 11.56 -0.34 1.72
CA ALA A 81 11.33 -0.17 3.14
C ALA A 81 12.51 -0.70 3.96
N ILE A 82 13.31 0.19 4.57
CA ILE A 82 14.47 -0.26 5.36
C ILE A 82 14.03 -1.00 6.63
N ALA A 83 12.86 -0.65 7.19
CA ALA A 83 12.30 -1.28 8.38
C ALA A 83 12.04 -2.79 8.18
N GLU A 84 11.80 -3.17 6.93
CA GLU A 84 11.38 -4.50 6.51
C GLU A 84 12.41 -5.20 5.62
N SER A 85 13.56 -4.56 5.39
CA SER A 85 14.63 -5.06 4.52
C SER A 85 15.22 -6.42 4.92
N ALA A 86 15.03 -6.85 6.17
CA ALA A 86 15.42 -8.17 6.66
C ALA A 86 14.37 -9.27 6.40
N LEU A 87 13.18 -8.92 5.92
CA LEU A 87 12.11 -9.84 5.53
C LEU A 87 12.24 -10.18 4.04
N ALA A 88 11.66 -11.32 3.65
CA ALA A 88 11.46 -11.60 2.22
C ALA A 88 10.58 -10.50 1.61
N SER A 89 10.77 -10.19 0.32
CA SER A 89 9.97 -9.17 -0.37
C SER A 89 8.46 -9.42 -0.17
N HIS A 90 7.73 -8.35 0.10
CA HIS A 90 6.30 -8.35 0.34
C HIS A 90 5.74 -6.96 0.07
N LEU A 91 4.43 -6.90 -0.16
CA LEU A 91 3.67 -5.67 -0.17
C LEU A 91 3.12 -5.41 1.23
N HIS A 92 3.37 -4.23 1.79
CA HIS A 92 2.62 -3.75 2.94
C HIS A 92 1.33 -3.11 2.46
N PHE A 93 0.19 -3.65 2.90
CA PHE A 93 -1.14 -3.17 2.50
C PHE A 93 -1.97 -2.82 3.73
N SER A 94 -2.45 -1.58 3.84
CA SER A 94 -3.38 -1.18 4.88
C SER A 94 -4.61 -0.50 4.31
N VAL A 95 -5.71 -0.61 5.05
CA VAL A 95 -6.98 0.02 4.74
C VAL A 95 -7.39 0.85 5.93
N GLU A 96 -7.76 2.10 5.69
CA GLU A 96 -8.31 2.97 6.72
C GLU A 96 -9.72 3.39 6.32
N ARG A 97 -10.63 3.38 7.29
CA ARG A 97 -11.99 3.86 7.15
C ARG A 97 -12.31 4.81 8.29
N GLU A 98 -12.77 6.02 7.99
CA GLU A 98 -13.07 7.06 8.99
C GLU A 98 -11.87 7.34 9.93
N GLY A 99 -10.64 7.22 9.40
CA GLY A 99 -9.39 7.39 10.15
C GLY A 99 -9.04 6.23 11.10
N GLN A 100 -9.71 5.08 10.97
CA GLN A 100 -9.42 3.87 11.73
C GLN A 100 -8.94 2.76 10.79
N SER A 101 -7.84 2.10 11.13
CA SER A 101 -7.37 0.94 10.38
C SER A 101 -8.38 -0.21 10.50
N VAL A 102 -8.77 -0.77 9.36
CA VAL A 102 -9.73 -1.88 9.27
C VAL A 102 -9.08 -3.10 8.64
N ASP A 103 -9.67 -4.28 8.83
CA ASP A 103 -9.16 -5.52 8.24
C ASP A 103 -9.24 -5.43 6.70
N PRO A 104 -8.10 -5.49 6.00
CA PRO A 104 -8.06 -5.40 4.54
C PRO A 104 -8.84 -6.53 3.83
N MET A 105 -9.04 -7.67 4.50
CA MET A 105 -9.81 -8.79 3.96
C MET A 105 -11.30 -8.46 3.80
N GLU A 106 -11.83 -7.44 4.48
CA GLU A 106 -13.20 -6.98 4.27
C GLU A 106 -13.37 -6.32 2.90
N LEU A 107 -12.32 -5.72 2.34
CA LEU A 107 -12.36 -5.07 1.03
C LEU A 107 -12.19 -6.07 -0.14
N LEU A 108 -11.39 -7.11 0.05
CA LEU A 108 -11.04 -8.08 -1.00
C LEU A 108 -12.16 -9.09 -1.30
N ASN A 109 -13.20 -9.16 -0.46
CA ASN A 109 -14.31 -10.10 -0.59
C ASN A 109 -15.60 -9.47 -1.17
N GLY A 110 -15.53 -8.25 -1.71
CA GLY A 110 -16.66 -7.51 -2.29
C GLY A 110 -16.87 -7.76 -3.78
#